data_AF-A0A957RXT5-F1
#
_entry.id   AF-A0A957RXT5-F1
#
_cell.length_a   1.000
_cell.length_b   1.000
_cell.length_c   1.000
_cell.angle_alpha   90.00
_cell.angle_beta   90.00
_cell.angle_gamma   90.00
#
_symmetry.space_group_name_H-M   'P 1'
#
loop_
_entity.id
_entity.type
_entity.pdbx_description
1 polymer ?
#
loop_
_entity_poly.entity_id
_entity_poly.type
_entity_poly.pdbx_seq_one_letter_code
_entity_poly.pdbx_strand_id
1 'polypeptide(L)'
;MSGEPFVGRLAELEKLRTIRADIALGGGRFVLVTGEAGVGKTAFMQHFAADWVTSGAIALWTACFEGEWQPPYAVWGDALEQLIGELGDDQLRSWIGSGAPVLAQLTPGLRQRLPTIGQAADLPPDQARYRLGESIARFLIAVADTRPILLVVDDLQWAGQDTMEALRYVARSVRSGRVLIVAIYRESEVAPAQRKALQSTLASLQRGVSPASLLLSGLTLDEVNRYLEQMAAQPLPQALVRAFHEQTAGNPFFIRELFRHLVEETRITHRAGRWTTDFSIGELGIPPAVNQVVARRLDRLSAATDKLLQVASAFAAGFEFALLPPLTDLSEETLLDCLDEALQAGLIRTLDGQPPRYGFAHSIVRHTLYERLNPERRARLHRRIAQVLELMPGNHAAAELGFQYFASAALPGSERGIGHCLVAAELAATQYAYDQQVTLLHMARDLAHSATLPQRADIACRQAIAEASALRLTDAWHTGEHALALLNQSGAAPQDVVAFCVALAYALKDGGAPPR
;
A
#
# COMPACT_ATOMS: atom_id res chain seq x y z
N MET A 1 11.57 17.36 -19.47
CA MET A 1 11.42 16.19 -18.58
C MET A 1 12.72 15.41 -18.58
N SER A 2 13.67 15.77 -17.71
CA SER A 2 14.84 14.94 -17.44
C SER A 2 14.52 14.11 -16.19
N GLY A 3 14.36 12.80 -16.38
CA GLY A 3 14.17 11.86 -15.27
C GLY A 3 15.33 11.94 -14.29
N GLU A 4 15.08 11.52 -13.05
CA GLU A 4 16.11 11.46 -12.02
C GLU A 4 17.28 10.57 -12.48
N PRO A 5 18.54 11.03 -12.36
CA PRO A 5 19.69 10.25 -12.81
C PRO A 5 19.81 8.93 -12.03
N PHE A 6 19.79 7.81 -12.75
CA PHE A 6 20.05 6.50 -12.15
C PHE A 6 21.55 6.18 -12.24
N VAL A 7 22.23 6.10 -11.09
CA VAL A 7 23.69 5.89 -11.02
C VAL A 7 24.04 4.72 -10.13
N GLY A 8 25.00 3.91 -10.61
CA GLY A 8 25.60 2.84 -9.82
C GLY A 8 24.81 1.55 -9.84
N ARG A 9 24.90 0.77 -8.76
CA ARG A 9 24.12 -0.47 -8.53
C ARG A 9 24.41 -1.62 -9.50
N LEU A 10 25.58 -1.62 -10.13
CA LEU A 10 25.93 -2.62 -11.14
C LEU A 10 25.92 -4.04 -10.57
N ALA A 11 26.47 -4.23 -9.37
CA ALA A 11 26.50 -5.55 -8.75
C ALA A 11 25.09 -6.07 -8.43
N GLU A 12 24.20 -5.21 -7.97
CA GLU A 12 22.81 -5.54 -7.66
C GLU A 12 21.98 -5.78 -8.93
N LEU A 13 22.20 -5.00 -9.99
CA LEU A 13 21.58 -5.24 -11.30
C LEU A 13 22.03 -6.56 -11.91
N GLU A 14 23.33 -6.90 -11.84
CA GLU A 14 23.84 -8.18 -12.36
C GLU A 14 23.25 -9.38 -11.62
N LYS A 15 23.00 -9.26 -10.30
CA LYS A 15 22.27 -10.28 -9.55
C LYS A 15 20.85 -10.46 -10.08
N LEU A 16 20.10 -9.38 -10.31
CA LEU A 16 18.75 -9.46 -10.86
C LEU A 16 18.73 -9.96 -12.31
N ARG A 17 19.73 -9.62 -13.13
CA ARG A 17 19.90 -10.15 -14.50
C ARG A 17 20.18 -11.65 -14.49
N THR A 18 20.99 -12.13 -13.55
CA THR A 18 21.22 -13.56 -13.35
C THR A 18 19.92 -14.28 -12.99
N ILE A 19 19.16 -13.72 -12.04
CA ILE A 19 17.84 -14.24 -11.64
C ILE A 19 16.86 -14.25 -12.84
N ARG A 20 16.85 -13.20 -13.66
CA ARG A 20 16.04 -13.13 -14.89
C ARG A 20 16.37 -14.25 -15.87
N ALA A 21 17.65 -14.57 -16.04
CA ALA A 21 18.07 -15.67 -16.92
C ALA A 21 17.53 -17.02 -16.41
N ASP A 22 17.57 -17.27 -15.10
CA ASP A 22 16.96 -18.47 -14.49
C ASP A 22 15.44 -18.54 -14.73
N ILE A 23 14.76 -17.39 -14.65
CA ILE A 23 13.31 -17.32 -14.83
C ILE A 23 12.91 -17.64 -16.27
N ALA A 24 13.70 -17.22 -17.26
CA ALA A 24 13.46 -17.59 -18.66
C ALA A 24 13.50 -19.12 -18.87
N LEU A 25 14.25 -19.85 -18.02
CA LEU A 25 14.33 -21.31 -18.02
C LEU A 25 13.21 -21.99 -17.21
N GLY A 26 12.25 -21.24 -16.65
CA GLY A 26 11.11 -21.78 -15.88
C GLY A 26 11.35 -21.85 -14.37
N GLY A 27 12.42 -21.24 -13.86
CA GLY A 27 12.75 -21.23 -12.43
C GLY A 27 12.25 -19.98 -11.72
N GLY A 28 10.95 -19.90 -11.43
CA GLY A 28 10.37 -18.75 -10.71
C GLY A 28 11.08 -18.45 -9.38
N ARG A 29 11.10 -17.17 -9.00
CA ARG A 29 11.84 -16.67 -7.83
C ARG A 29 11.03 -15.64 -7.05
N PHE A 30 11.28 -15.61 -5.75
CA PHE A 30 10.86 -14.54 -4.86
C PHE A 30 12.11 -13.82 -4.34
N VAL A 31 12.15 -12.50 -4.46
CA VAL A 31 13.27 -11.66 -4.07
C VAL A 31 12.78 -10.61 -3.08
N LEU A 32 13.52 -10.44 -1.99
CA LEU A 32 13.32 -9.36 -1.03
C LEU A 32 14.35 -8.27 -1.29
N VAL A 33 13.89 -7.05 -1.54
CA VAL A 33 14.75 -5.87 -1.69
C VAL A 33 14.64 -5.02 -0.43
N THR A 34 15.76 -4.90 0.29
CA THR A 34 15.86 -4.18 1.56
C THR A 34 16.87 -3.06 1.49
N GLY A 35 16.77 -2.09 2.39
CA GLY A 35 17.71 -0.99 2.49
C GLY A 35 17.08 0.20 3.20
N GLU A 36 17.89 1.17 3.58
CA GLU A 36 17.44 2.34 4.33
C GLU A 36 16.40 3.18 3.57
N ALA A 37 15.65 4.00 4.30
CA ALA A 37 14.73 4.96 3.70
C ALA A 37 15.49 5.90 2.75
N GLY A 38 14.93 6.16 1.57
CA GLY A 38 15.57 7.05 0.58
C GLY A 38 16.76 6.45 -0.20
N VAL A 39 17.19 5.22 0.10
CA VAL A 39 18.36 4.59 -0.55
C VAL A 39 18.18 4.30 -2.05
N GLY A 40 16.96 4.46 -2.58
CA GLY A 40 16.63 4.28 -4.00
C GLY A 40 16.04 2.92 -4.39
N LYS A 41 15.43 2.17 -3.47
CA LYS A 41 14.82 0.84 -3.75
C LYS A 41 13.78 0.88 -4.89
N THR A 42 12.82 1.80 -4.80
CA THR A 42 11.80 2.01 -5.83
C THR A 42 12.43 2.37 -7.18
N ALA A 43 13.34 3.34 -7.22
CA ALA A 43 14.03 3.75 -8.45
C ALA A 43 14.86 2.61 -9.07
N PHE A 44 15.54 1.82 -8.25
CA PHE A 44 16.28 0.63 -8.67
C PHE A 44 15.37 -0.40 -9.33
N MET A 45 14.22 -0.70 -8.72
CA MET A 45 13.27 -1.65 -9.31
C MET A 45 12.55 -1.09 -10.54
N GLN A 46 12.28 0.20 -10.61
CA GLN A 46 11.75 0.86 -11.81
C GLN A 46 12.73 0.75 -12.99
N HIS A 47 14.02 0.98 -12.74
CA HIS A 47 15.07 0.80 -13.76
C HIS A 47 15.11 -0.65 -14.26
N PHE A 48 15.10 -1.63 -13.35
CA PHE A 48 15.07 -3.04 -13.74
C PHE A 48 13.77 -3.43 -14.47
N ALA A 49 12.62 -2.88 -14.09
CA ALA A 49 11.34 -3.14 -14.74
C ALA A 49 11.31 -2.59 -16.17
N ALA A 50 11.90 -1.42 -16.44
CA ALA A 50 12.04 -0.88 -17.79
C ALA A 50 12.91 -1.80 -18.68
N ASP A 51 14.03 -2.29 -18.14
CA ASP A 51 14.88 -3.30 -18.80
C ASP A 51 14.13 -4.63 -19.02
N TRP A 52 13.19 -4.99 -18.13
CA TRP A 52 12.35 -6.19 -18.23
C TRP A 52 11.38 -6.08 -19.41
N VAL A 53 10.60 -5.01 -19.45
CA VAL A 53 9.60 -4.74 -20.50
C VAL A 53 10.23 -4.66 -21.88
N THR A 54 11.42 -4.06 -21.99
CA THR A 54 12.14 -3.93 -23.27
C THR A 54 12.50 -5.28 -23.91
N SER A 55 12.48 -6.39 -23.15
CA SER A 55 12.64 -7.75 -23.72
C SER A 55 11.35 -8.42 -24.20
N GLY A 56 10.21 -7.72 -24.16
CA GLY A 56 8.89 -8.28 -24.48
C GLY A 56 8.24 -9.04 -23.32
N ALA A 57 8.74 -8.87 -22.10
CA ALA A 57 8.19 -9.46 -20.89
C ALA A 57 7.22 -8.49 -20.20
N ILE A 58 6.39 -8.97 -19.26
CA ILE A 58 5.39 -8.16 -18.56
C ILE A 58 5.96 -7.70 -17.22
N ALA A 59 5.81 -6.42 -16.88
CA ALA A 59 6.09 -5.89 -15.55
C ALA A 59 4.81 -5.33 -14.94
N LEU A 60 4.45 -5.84 -13.76
CA LEU A 60 3.32 -5.43 -12.95
C LEU A 60 3.87 -4.71 -11.72
N TRP A 61 3.34 -3.52 -11.43
CA TRP A 61 3.78 -2.71 -10.30
C TRP A 61 2.65 -2.45 -9.33
N THR A 62 2.82 -2.86 -8.08
CA THR A 62 1.83 -2.69 -7.02
C THR A 62 2.49 -2.11 -5.79
N ALA A 63 1.72 -1.47 -4.92
CA ALA A 63 2.23 -0.91 -3.68
C ALA A 63 1.24 -1.14 -2.55
N CYS A 64 1.79 -1.38 -1.36
CA CYS A 64 1.02 -1.26 -0.12
C CYS A 64 1.16 0.18 0.39
N PHE A 65 0.11 0.71 1.01
CA PHE A 65 0.09 2.10 1.45
C PHE A 65 0.02 2.19 2.96
N GLU A 66 0.96 2.90 3.57
CA GLU A 66 0.85 3.20 5.00
C GLU A 66 -0.46 3.94 5.27
N GLY A 67 -1.31 3.35 6.09
CA GLY A 67 -2.62 3.90 6.37
C GLY A 67 -3.40 2.95 7.27
N GLU A 68 -4.36 3.51 7.99
CA GLU A 68 -5.22 2.74 8.88
C GLU A 68 -6.29 1.93 8.09
N TRP A 69 -6.44 2.18 6.79
CA TRP A 69 -7.28 1.39 5.87
C TRP A 69 -6.60 1.12 4.52
N GLN A 70 -6.81 -0.11 4.01
CA GLN A 70 -6.50 -0.52 2.65
C GLN A 70 -7.60 -1.46 2.12
N PRO A 71 -7.87 -1.46 0.81
CA PRO A 71 -8.71 -2.49 0.20
C PRO A 71 -8.14 -3.90 0.46
N PRO A 72 -8.99 -4.91 0.71
CA PRO A 72 -8.53 -6.29 0.85
C PRO A 72 -7.87 -6.75 -0.45
N TYR A 73 -6.76 -7.49 -0.33
CA TYR A 73 -6.00 -7.98 -1.48
C TYR A 73 -5.62 -6.90 -2.51
N ALA A 74 -5.49 -5.62 -2.13
CA ALA A 74 -5.23 -4.51 -3.05
C ALA A 74 -4.09 -4.80 -4.04
N VAL A 75 -2.96 -5.33 -3.54
CA VAL A 75 -1.82 -5.78 -4.34
C VAL A 75 -2.24 -6.75 -5.46
N TRP A 76 -3.11 -7.71 -5.15
CA TRP A 76 -3.56 -8.69 -6.14
C TRP A 76 -4.60 -8.12 -7.09
N GLY A 77 -5.54 -7.32 -6.59
CA GLY A 77 -6.51 -6.62 -7.43
C GLY A 77 -5.81 -5.75 -8.48
N ASP A 78 -4.85 -4.92 -8.05
CA ASP A 78 -4.07 -4.03 -8.90
C ASP A 78 -3.20 -4.81 -9.91
N ALA A 79 -2.51 -5.85 -9.45
CA ALA A 79 -1.70 -6.71 -10.34
C ALA A 79 -2.56 -7.38 -11.42
N LEU A 80 -3.74 -7.88 -11.04
CA LEU A 80 -4.66 -8.54 -11.96
C LEU A 80 -5.26 -7.54 -12.94
N GLU A 81 -5.63 -6.33 -12.50
CA GLU A 81 -6.17 -5.27 -13.38
C GLU A 81 -5.13 -4.84 -14.43
N GLN A 82 -3.87 -4.67 -14.02
CA GLN A 82 -2.75 -4.41 -14.95
C GLN A 82 -2.54 -5.58 -15.92
N LEU A 83 -2.54 -6.81 -15.40
CA LEU A 83 -2.31 -8.01 -16.21
C LEU A 83 -3.43 -8.23 -17.24
N ILE A 84 -4.69 -8.00 -16.90
CA ILE A 84 -5.76 -8.10 -17.89
C ILE A 84 -5.59 -7.01 -18.95
N GLY A 85 -5.20 -5.79 -18.59
CA GLY A 85 -4.93 -4.70 -19.53
C GLY A 85 -3.88 -5.05 -20.59
N GLU A 86 -2.91 -5.90 -20.24
CA GLU A 86 -1.86 -6.41 -21.13
C GLU A 86 -2.32 -7.51 -22.11
N LEU A 87 -3.52 -8.06 -21.93
CA LEU A 87 -4.00 -9.24 -22.65
C LEU A 87 -5.17 -8.91 -23.58
N GLY A 88 -5.21 -9.57 -24.74
CA GLY A 88 -6.42 -9.59 -25.58
C GLY A 88 -7.52 -10.47 -24.99
N ASP A 89 -8.78 -10.22 -25.34
CA ASP A 89 -9.93 -10.96 -24.80
C ASP A 89 -9.83 -12.49 -25.02
N ASP A 90 -9.33 -12.93 -26.17
CA ASP A 90 -9.22 -14.35 -26.49
C ASP A 90 -8.11 -15.04 -25.66
N GLN A 91 -6.99 -14.36 -25.45
CA GLN A 91 -5.92 -14.83 -24.55
C GLN A 91 -6.44 -14.92 -23.11
N LEU A 92 -7.16 -13.88 -22.66
CA LEU A 92 -7.75 -13.83 -21.34
C LEU A 92 -8.73 -15.00 -21.12
N ARG A 93 -9.64 -15.27 -22.06
CA ARG A 93 -10.56 -16.43 -22.00
C ARG A 93 -9.81 -17.76 -21.94
N SER A 94 -8.74 -17.90 -22.72
CA SER A 94 -7.98 -19.14 -22.79
C SER A 94 -7.17 -19.42 -21.52
N TRP A 95 -6.63 -18.38 -20.87
CA TRP A 95 -5.64 -18.56 -19.80
C TRP A 95 -6.21 -18.43 -18.39
N ILE A 96 -7.32 -17.71 -18.22
CA ILE A 96 -7.92 -17.53 -16.90
C ILE A 96 -8.52 -18.82 -16.32
N GLY A 97 -8.93 -19.73 -17.21
CA GLY A 97 -9.43 -21.06 -16.87
C GLY A 97 -10.56 -21.06 -15.84
N SER A 98 -10.61 -22.10 -15.01
CA SER A 98 -11.64 -22.27 -13.97
C SER A 98 -11.53 -21.30 -12.80
N GLY A 99 -10.47 -20.49 -12.73
CA GLY A 99 -10.25 -19.50 -11.68
C GLY A 99 -11.03 -18.19 -11.90
N ALA A 100 -11.60 -17.98 -13.09
CA ALA A 100 -12.24 -16.72 -13.47
C ALA A 100 -13.31 -16.22 -12.47
N PRO A 101 -14.24 -17.05 -11.96
CA PRO A 101 -15.26 -16.58 -11.02
C PRO A 101 -14.69 -16.02 -9.72
N VAL A 102 -13.58 -16.59 -9.25
CA VAL A 102 -12.90 -16.20 -8.02
C VAL A 102 -12.08 -14.93 -8.24
N LEU A 103 -11.32 -14.85 -9.33
CA LEU A 103 -10.56 -13.64 -9.69
C LEU A 103 -11.47 -12.44 -9.98
N ALA A 104 -12.67 -12.69 -10.51
CA ALA A 104 -13.69 -11.68 -10.77
C ALA A 104 -14.25 -11.00 -9.51
N GLN A 105 -13.94 -11.49 -8.31
CA GLN A 105 -14.28 -10.83 -7.05
C GLN A 105 -13.27 -9.74 -6.66
N LEU A 106 -12.00 -9.90 -7.07
CA LEU A 106 -10.93 -8.92 -6.81
C LEU A 106 -10.81 -7.88 -7.92
N THR A 107 -11.16 -8.25 -9.14
CA THR A 107 -10.88 -7.47 -10.35
C THR A 107 -12.17 -7.24 -11.13
N PRO A 108 -12.92 -6.16 -10.84
CA PRO A 108 -14.19 -5.86 -11.51
C PRO A 108 -14.04 -5.74 -13.04
N GLY A 109 -12.89 -5.25 -13.55
CA GLY A 109 -12.61 -5.16 -14.98
C GLY A 109 -12.70 -6.50 -15.70
N LEU A 110 -12.49 -7.61 -14.99
CA LEU A 110 -12.62 -8.94 -15.55
C LEU A 110 -14.06 -9.27 -15.96
N ARG A 111 -15.07 -8.89 -15.16
CA ARG A 111 -16.50 -9.10 -15.50
C ARG A 111 -16.94 -8.20 -16.64
N GLN A 112 -16.36 -7.01 -16.75
CA GLN A 112 -16.66 -6.08 -17.85
C GLN A 112 -16.21 -6.66 -19.19
N ARG A 113 -15.01 -7.27 -19.23
CA ARG A 113 -14.46 -7.88 -20.45
C ARG A 113 -15.01 -9.27 -20.75
N LEU A 114 -15.33 -10.04 -19.70
CA LEU A 114 -15.90 -11.38 -19.80
C LEU A 114 -17.24 -11.47 -19.07
N PRO A 115 -18.34 -11.00 -19.68
CA PRO A 115 -19.67 -10.98 -19.04
C PRO A 115 -20.22 -12.37 -18.71
N THR A 116 -19.71 -13.42 -19.36
CA THR A 116 -20.17 -14.81 -19.20
C THR A 116 -19.52 -15.54 -18.02
N ILE A 117 -18.69 -14.86 -17.20
CA ILE A 117 -18.10 -15.47 -16.00
C ILE A 117 -19.22 -15.83 -15.02
N GLY A 118 -19.25 -17.11 -14.63
CA GLY A 118 -20.20 -17.63 -13.63
C GLY A 118 -19.94 -17.13 -12.22
N GLN A 119 -20.72 -17.64 -11.26
CA GLN A 119 -20.48 -17.38 -9.84
C GLN A 119 -19.41 -18.31 -9.28
N ALA A 120 -18.67 -17.84 -8.28
CA ALA A 120 -17.72 -18.69 -7.57
C ALA A 120 -18.49 -19.76 -6.76
N ALA A 121 -17.89 -20.93 -6.61
CA ALA A 121 -18.47 -21.98 -5.77
C ALA A 121 -18.49 -21.52 -4.31
N ASP A 122 -19.56 -21.89 -3.60
CA ASP A 122 -19.64 -21.72 -2.15
C ASP A 122 -18.74 -22.77 -1.49
N LEU A 123 -17.64 -22.31 -0.90
CA LEU A 123 -16.61 -23.15 -0.30
C LEU A 123 -16.40 -22.73 1.15
N PRO A 124 -16.03 -23.66 2.03
CA PRO A 124 -15.55 -23.33 3.37
C PRO A 124 -14.44 -22.27 3.34
N PRO A 125 -14.34 -21.37 4.34
CA PRO A 125 -13.43 -20.23 4.34
C PRO A 125 -11.96 -20.55 4.01
N ASP A 126 -11.43 -21.64 4.55
CA ASP A 126 -10.07 -22.11 4.32
C ASP A 126 -9.86 -22.56 2.86
N GLN A 127 -10.82 -23.30 2.32
CA GLN A 127 -10.82 -23.76 0.93
C GLN A 127 -11.01 -22.61 -0.05
N ALA A 128 -11.84 -21.61 0.29
CA ALA A 128 -12.06 -20.43 -0.52
C ALA A 128 -10.78 -19.58 -0.64
N ARG A 129 -10.10 -19.31 0.49
CA ARG A 129 -8.79 -18.63 0.51
C ARG A 129 -7.74 -19.39 -0.29
N TYR A 130 -7.68 -20.71 -0.11
CA TYR A 130 -6.80 -21.57 -0.89
C TYR A 130 -7.08 -21.47 -2.38
N ARG A 131 -8.36 -21.54 -2.78
CA ARG A 131 -8.81 -21.46 -4.17
C ARG A 131 -8.50 -20.11 -4.81
N LEU A 132 -8.57 -19.02 -4.05
CA LEU A 132 -8.16 -17.69 -4.49
C LEU A 132 -6.66 -17.65 -4.79
N GLY A 133 -5.82 -18.05 -3.84
CA GLY A 133 -4.37 -18.14 -4.05
C GLY A 133 -3.99 -19.05 -5.23
N GLU A 134 -4.66 -20.20 -5.36
CA GLU A 134 -4.50 -21.13 -6.48
C GLU A 134 -4.84 -20.48 -7.82
N SER A 135 -5.97 -19.76 -7.88
CA SER A 135 -6.44 -19.10 -9.10
C SER A 135 -5.49 -17.98 -9.54
N ILE A 136 -4.99 -17.18 -8.59
CA ILE A 136 -3.99 -16.13 -8.86
C ILE A 136 -2.72 -16.76 -9.41
N ALA A 137 -2.17 -17.76 -8.72
CA ALA A 137 -0.92 -18.40 -9.13
C ALA A 137 -1.05 -19.07 -10.50
N ARG A 138 -2.14 -19.80 -10.75
CA ARG A 138 -2.39 -20.45 -12.05
C ARG A 138 -2.48 -19.44 -13.18
N PHE A 139 -3.20 -18.34 -12.98
CA PHE A 139 -3.34 -17.32 -14.01
C PHE A 139 -1.99 -16.65 -14.32
N LEU A 140 -1.21 -16.30 -13.29
CA LEU A 140 0.15 -15.78 -13.48
C LEU A 140 1.04 -16.76 -14.23
N ILE A 141 1.03 -18.04 -13.87
CA ILE A 141 1.84 -19.08 -14.53
C ILE A 141 1.42 -19.25 -16.00
N ALA A 142 0.11 -19.32 -16.28
CA ALA A 142 -0.42 -19.50 -17.63
C ALA A 142 -0.02 -18.35 -18.56
N VAL A 143 -0.04 -17.11 -18.07
CA VAL A 143 0.44 -15.95 -18.84
C VAL A 143 1.97 -16.01 -18.98
N ALA A 144 2.67 -16.35 -17.89
CA ALA A 144 4.12 -16.39 -17.82
C ALA A 144 4.75 -17.42 -18.77
N ASP A 145 4.03 -18.47 -19.14
CA ASP A 145 4.48 -19.46 -20.14
C ASP A 145 4.79 -18.81 -21.50
N THR A 146 4.08 -17.72 -21.84
CA THR A 146 4.31 -16.96 -23.07
C THR A 146 5.23 -15.75 -22.86
N ARG A 147 4.95 -14.93 -21.84
CA ARG A 147 5.70 -13.71 -21.53
C ARG A 147 6.09 -13.72 -20.05
N PRO A 148 7.39 -13.82 -19.69
CA PRO A 148 7.82 -13.80 -18.30
C PRO A 148 7.25 -12.60 -17.53
N ILE A 149 6.87 -12.81 -16.27
CA ILE A 149 6.25 -11.76 -15.45
C ILE A 149 7.21 -11.31 -14.36
N LEU A 150 7.39 -10.00 -14.23
CA LEU A 150 7.92 -9.35 -13.04
C LEU A 150 6.76 -8.72 -12.27
N LEU A 151 6.49 -9.18 -11.05
CA LEU A 151 5.56 -8.55 -10.11
C LEU A 151 6.37 -7.83 -9.03
N VAL A 152 6.31 -6.50 -8.99
CA VAL A 152 6.89 -5.69 -7.92
C VAL A 152 5.80 -5.33 -6.91
N VAL A 153 6.05 -5.62 -5.64
CA VAL A 153 5.23 -5.21 -4.50
C VAL A 153 6.03 -4.23 -3.66
N ASP A 154 5.73 -2.94 -3.79
CA ASP A 154 6.40 -1.88 -3.04
C ASP A 154 5.81 -1.72 -1.63
N ASP A 155 6.65 -1.33 -0.68
CA ASP A 155 6.33 -1.10 0.72
C ASP A 155 5.51 -2.24 1.40
N LEU A 156 5.91 -3.50 1.18
CA LEU A 156 5.25 -4.73 1.68
C LEU A 156 4.96 -4.70 3.19
N GLN A 157 5.72 -3.94 3.99
CA GLN A 157 5.49 -3.81 5.42
C GLN A 157 4.08 -3.34 5.80
N TRP A 158 3.36 -2.69 4.88
CA TRP A 158 2.01 -2.21 5.08
C TRP A 158 0.93 -3.20 4.61
N ALA A 159 1.30 -4.37 4.10
CA ALA A 159 0.33 -5.34 3.60
C ALA A 159 -0.56 -5.90 4.73
N GLY A 160 -1.87 -5.95 4.48
CA GLY A 160 -2.83 -6.66 5.34
C GLY A 160 -2.59 -8.18 5.38
N GLN A 161 -3.15 -8.84 6.40
CA GLN A 161 -2.93 -10.27 6.64
C GLN A 161 -3.42 -11.15 5.49
N ASP A 162 -4.61 -10.86 4.93
CA ASP A 162 -5.17 -11.56 3.77
C ASP A 162 -4.21 -11.50 2.56
N THR A 163 -3.69 -10.30 2.24
CA THR A 163 -2.70 -10.09 1.16
C THR A 163 -1.43 -10.91 1.38
N MET A 164 -0.93 -10.96 2.63
CA MET A 164 0.27 -11.72 2.99
C MET A 164 0.06 -13.24 2.95
N GLU A 165 -1.14 -13.74 3.22
CA GLU A 165 -1.50 -15.15 3.05
C GLU A 165 -1.50 -15.54 1.57
N ALA A 166 -2.15 -14.75 0.72
CA ALA A 166 -2.12 -14.97 -0.73
C ALA A 166 -0.68 -14.90 -1.28
N LEU A 167 0.14 -13.94 -0.84
CA LEU A 167 1.54 -13.85 -1.24
C LEU A 167 2.35 -15.10 -0.87
N ARG A 168 2.14 -15.65 0.33
CA ARG A 168 2.77 -16.91 0.74
C ARG A 168 2.41 -18.06 -0.18
N TYR A 169 1.15 -18.18 -0.56
CA TYR A 169 0.69 -19.22 -1.46
C TYR A 169 1.26 -19.03 -2.88
N VAL A 170 1.12 -17.83 -3.43
CA VAL A 170 1.52 -17.53 -4.80
C VAL A 170 3.03 -17.67 -4.95
N ALA A 171 3.83 -17.12 -4.04
CA ALA A 171 5.29 -17.20 -4.09
C ALA A 171 5.82 -18.65 -4.07
N ARG A 172 5.12 -19.58 -3.40
CA ARG A 172 5.44 -21.02 -3.44
C ARG A 172 5.06 -21.64 -4.77
N SER A 173 3.89 -21.31 -5.28
CA SER A 173 3.30 -21.93 -6.48
C SER A 173 4.01 -21.50 -7.76
N VAL A 174 4.43 -20.23 -7.86
CA VAL A 174 5.07 -19.71 -9.08
C VAL A 174 6.51 -20.18 -9.29
N ARG A 175 7.09 -20.96 -8.36
CA ARG A 175 8.44 -21.53 -8.49
C ARG A 175 8.61 -22.42 -9.73
N SER A 176 7.51 -22.97 -10.25
CA SER A 176 7.49 -23.77 -11.48
C SER A 176 7.16 -22.98 -12.75
N GLY A 177 6.99 -21.66 -12.66
CA GLY A 177 6.64 -20.79 -13.79
C GLY A 177 7.69 -19.71 -14.04
N ARG A 178 7.50 -18.92 -15.09
CA ARG A 178 8.39 -17.81 -15.47
C ARG A 178 8.01 -16.50 -14.77
N VAL A 179 7.86 -16.55 -13.44
CA VAL A 179 7.44 -15.40 -12.63
C VAL A 179 8.53 -15.01 -11.64
N LEU A 180 8.85 -13.72 -11.63
CA LEU A 180 9.66 -13.06 -10.62
C LEU A 180 8.75 -12.22 -9.73
N ILE A 181 8.68 -12.55 -8.44
CA ILE A 181 8.05 -11.68 -7.46
C ILE A 181 9.15 -10.94 -6.70
N VAL A 182 9.10 -9.62 -6.70
CA VAL A 182 10.00 -8.76 -5.92
C VAL A 182 9.18 -8.02 -4.89
N ALA A 183 9.49 -8.20 -3.62
CA ALA A 183 8.90 -7.38 -2.57
C ALA A 183 9.94 -6.42 -1.98
N ILE A 184 9.60 -5.13 -2.00
CA ILE A 184 10.39 -4.06 -1.40
C ILE A 184 9.82 -3.82 -0.01
N TYR A 185 10.66 -3.80 1.02
CA TYR A 185 10.19 -3.44 2.36
C TYR A 185 11.22 -2.68 3.20
N ARG A 186 10.72 -2.06 4.26
CA ARG A 186 11.51 -1.24 5.20
C ARG A 186 11.28 -1.72 6.62
N GLU A 187 12.34 -2.17 7.30
CA GLU A 187 12.23 -2.66 8.67
C GLU A 187 12.24 -1.53 9.71
N SER A 188 12.87 -0.40 9.39
CA SER A 188 13.02 0.76 10.28
C SER A 188 11.75 1.57 10.47
N GLU A 189 10.82 1.54 9.51
CA GLU A 189 9.59 2.36 9.50
C GLU A 189 8.40 1.70 10.22
N VAL A 190 8.58 0.49 10.76
CA VAL A 190 7.49 -0.30 11.35
C VAL A 190 7.52 -0.20 12.87
N ALA A 191 6.37 0.01 13.51
CA ALA A 191 6.26 -0.01 14.98
C ALA A 191 6.71 -1.37 15.56
N PRO A 192 7.26 -1.43 16.79
CA PRO A 192 7.87 -2.66 17.32
C PRO A 192 6.97 -3.92 17.26
N ALA A 193 5.67 -3.78 17.53
CA ALA A 193 4.72 -4.89 17.49
C ALA A 193 4.45 -5.38 16.05
N GLN A 194 4.21 -4.45 15.12
CA GLN A 194 4.02 -4.75 13.70
C GLN A 194 5.31 -5.33 13.07
N ARG A 195 6.49 -4.89 13.51
CA ARG A 195 7.78 -5.42 13.05
C ARG A 195 7.89 -6.91 13.36
N LYS A 196 7.47 -7.35 14.55
CA LYS A 196 7.48 -8.76 14.93
C LYS A 196 6.53 -9.60 14.08
N ALA A 197 5.36 -9.08 13.74
CA ALA A 197 4.39 -9.74 12.86
C ALA A 197 4.90 -9.84 11.40
N LEU A 198 5.52 -8.78 10.90
CA LEU A 198 6.19 -8.78 9.60
C LEU A 198 7.34 -9.81 9.59
N GLN A 199 8.20 -9.79 10.61
CA GLN A 199 9.30 -10.74 10.75
C GLN A 199 8.82 -12.20 10.82
N SER A 200 7.75 -12.51 11.56
CA SER A 200 7.21 -13.87 11.64
C SER A 200 6.64 -14.35 10.30
N THR A 201 6.03 -13.43 9.54
CA THR A 201 5.49 -13.69 8.21
C THR A 201 6.60 -13.89 7.19
N LEU A 202 7.61 -13.00 7.19
CA LEU A 202 8.80 -13.13 6.36
C LEU A 202 9.60 -14.40 6.70
N ALA A 203 9.74 -14.77 7.96
CA ALA A 203 10.37 -16.04 8.37
C ALA A 203 9.59 -17.26 7.84
N SER A 204 8.26 -17.17 7.81
CA SER A 204 7.41 -18.23 7.25
C SER A 204 7.50 -18.32 5.73
N LEU A 205 7.68 -17.18 5.04
CA LEU A 205 8.03 -17.13 3.62
C LEU A 205 9.42 -17.74 3.38
N GLN A 206 10.41 -17.40 4.20
CA GLN A 206 11.79 -17.90 4.10
C GLN A 206 11.88 -19.42 4.20
N ARG A 207 11.14 -20.03 5.14
CA ARG A 207 11.10 -21.48 5.30
C ARG A 207 10.49 -22.23 4.11
N GLY A 208 9.55 -21.61 3.39
CA GLY A 208 8.84 -22.28 2.29
C GLY A 208 9.36 -21.96 0.88
N VAL A 209 9.85 -20.75 0.67
CA VAL A 209 10.23 -20.22 -0.66
C VAL A 209 11.73 -19.97 -0.76
N SER A 210 12.43 -19.75 0.36
CA SER A 210 13.85 -19.34 0.41
C SER A 210 14.16 -18.16 -0.51
N PRO A 211 13.59 -16.96 -0.23
CA PRO A 211 13.79 -15.80 -1.08
C PRO A 211 15.26 -15.39 -1.15
N ALA A 212 15.68 -14.95 -2.33
CA ALA A 212 16.94 -14.23 -2.44
C ALA A 212 16.78 -12.87 -1.75
N SER A 213 17.78 -12.47 -0.97
CA SER A 213 17.80 -11.13 -0.34
C SER A 213 18.76 -10.23 -1.09
N LEU A 214 18.30 -9.03 -1.44
CA LEU A 214 19.08 -8.00 -2.09
C LEU A 214 19.07 -6.74 -1.20
N LEU A 215 20.18 -6.51 -0.52
CA LEU A 215 20.39 -5.32 0.30
C LEU A 215 20.97 -4.20 -0.57
N LEU A 216 20.29 -3.06 -0.62
CA LEU A 216 20.80 -1.81 -1.17
C LEU A 216 21.42 -0.96 -0.05
N SER A 217 22.74 -0.75 -0.13
CA SER A 217 23.50 0.17 0.74
C SER A 217 23.52 1.59 0.17
N GLY A 218 24.10 2.57 0.86
CA GLY A 218 24.44 3.86 0.25
C GLY A 218 25.33 3.70 -0.99
N LEU A 219 25.26 4.68 -1.89
CA LEU A 219 26.14 4.80 -3.05
C LEU A 219 27.60 4.98 -2.60
N THR A 220 28.52 4.34 -3.32
CA THR A 220 29.96 4.52 -3.13
C THR A 220 30.40 5.94 -3.48
N LEU A 221 31.56 6.38 -3.00
CA LEU A 221 32.10 7.72 -3.31
C LEU A 221 32.14 8.01 -4.82
N ASP A 222 32.52 7.04 -5.65
CA ASP A 222 32.57 7.17 -7.11
C ASP A 222 31.16 7.26 -7.74
N GLU A 223 30.18 6.57 -7.15
CA GLU A 223 28.78 6.68 -7.54
C GLU A 223 28.18 8.03 -7.12
N VAL A 224 28.52 8.53 -5.92
CA VAL A 224 28.14 9.88 -5.47
C VAL A 224 28.71 10.94 -6.40
N ASN A 225 29.98 10.81 -6.81
CA ASN A 225 30.60 11.72 -7.77
C ASN A 225 29.80 11.78 -9.09
N ARG A 226 29.51 10.61 -9.68
CA ARG A 226 28.73 10.51 -10.92
C ARG A 226 27.30 11.02 -10.76
N TYR A 227 26.67 10.76 -9.62
CA TYR A 227 25.32 11.21 -9.32
C TYR A 227 25.26 12.74 -9.25
N LEU A 228 26.20 13.36 -8.53
CA LEU A 228 26.33 14.81 -8.45
C LEU A 228 26.68 15.43 -9.81
N GLU A 229 27.58 14.83 -10.57
CA GLU A 229 27.93 15.26 -11.93
C GLU A 229 26.71 15.33 -12.86
N GLN A 230 25.86 14.30 -12.83
CA GLN A 230 24.63 14.26 -13.63
C GLN A 230 23.60 15.28 -13.14
N MET A 231 23.42 15.43 -11.82
CA MET A 231 22.52 16.43 -11.24
C MET A 231 22.94 17.87 -11.55
N ALA A 232 24.25 18.14 -11.51
CA ALA A 232 24.84 19.45 -11.68
C ALA A 232 25.17 19.78 -13.14
N ALA A 233 24.97 18.81 -14.05
CA ALA A 233 25.39 18.79 -15.45
C ALA A 233 26.90 19.09 -15.68
N GLN A 234 27.72 19.04 -14.62
CA GLN A 234 29.13 19.40 -14.59
C GLN A 234 29.84 18.74 -13.39
N PRO A 235 31.16 18.51 -13.47
CA PRO A 235 31.94 17.99 -12.35
C PRO A 235 32.00 18.95 -11.16
N LEU A 236 31.83 18.40 -9.96
CA LEU A 236 32.02 19.10 -8.69
C LEU A 236 33.46 18.91 -8.19
N PRO A 237 33.99 19.85 -7.38
CA PRO A 237 35.27 19.64 -6.69
C PRO A 237 35.26 18.38 -5.82
N GLN A 238 36.30 17.55 -5.88
CA GLN A 238 36.37 16.30 -5.09
C GLN A 238 36.19 16.51 -3.58
N ALA A 239 36.67 17.63 -3.05
CA ALA A 239 36.50 17.96 -1.63
C ALA A 239 35.03 18.08 -1.24
N LEU A 240 34.21 18.64 -2.14
CA LEU A 240 32.77 18.76 -1.97
C LEU A 240 32.10 17.38 -2.08
N VAL A 241 32.47 16.58 -3.08
CA VAL A 241 31.95 15.20 -3.27
C VAL A 241 32.20 14.32 -2.04
N ARG A 242 33.40 14.40 -1.43
CA ARG A 242 33.71 13.70 -0.17
C ARG A 242 32.82 14.18 0.98
N ALA A 243 32.62 15.48 1.11
CA ALA A 243 31.72 16.04 2.11
C ALA A 243 30.28 15.54 1.92
N PHE A 244 29.78 15.48 0.68
CA PHE A 244 28.48 14.87 0.39
C PHE A 244 28.42 13.41 0.82
N HIS A 245 29.40 12.59 0.46
CA HIS A 245 29.43 11.17 0.82
C HIS A 245 29.51 10.94 2.34
N GLU A 246 30.39 11.64 3.05
CA GLU A 246 30.55 11.52 4.51
C GLU A 246 29.27 11.89 5.27
N GLN A 247 28.55 12.91 4.80
CA GLN A 247 27.37 13.45 5.50
C GLN A 247 26.09 12.70 5.17
N THR A 248 26.02 12.07 4.00
CA THR A 248 24.83 11.35 3.53
C THR A 248 24.97 9.84 3.65
N ALA A 249 26.16 9.35 3.99
CA ALA A 249 26.54 7.95 3.89
C ALA A 249 26.20 7.33 2.51
N GLY A 250 26.20 8.14 1.45
CA GLY A 250 25.85 7.71 0.10
C GLY A 250 24.35 7.58 -0.19
N ASN A 251 23.46 8.00 0.70
CA ASN A 251 22.01 7.88 0.49
C ASN A 251 21.55 8.84 -0.64
N PRO A 252 21.03 8.35 -1.79
CA PRO A 252 20.66 9.19 -2.93
C PRO A 252 19.65 10.28 -2.60
N PHE A 253 18.68 9.97 -1.72
CA PHE A 253 17.73 10.96 -1.24
C PHE A 253 18.48 12.07 -0.48
N PHE A 254 19.33 11.75 0.50
CA PHE A 254 20.07 12.80 1.23
C PHE A 254 21.03 13.59 0.35
N ILE A 255 21.70 12.95 -0.62
CA ILE A 255 22.59 13.64 -1.57
C ILE A 255 21.80 14.67 -2.37
N ARG A 256 20.66 14.26 -2.93
CA ARG A 256 19.81 15.15 -3.73
C ARG A 256 19.29 16.32 -2.89
N GLU A 257 18.84 16.02 -1.68
CA GLU A 257 18.27 16.98 -0.76
C GLU A 257 19.32 18.00 -0.31
N LEU A 258 20.52 17.55 0.03
CA LEU A 258 21.66 18.40 0.38
C LEU A 258 22.13 19.24 -0.81
N PHE A 259 22.17 18.68 -2.01
CA PHE A 259 22.59 19.40 -3.21
C PHE A 259 21.64 20.54 -3.51
N ARG A 260 20.33 20.25 -3.51
CA ARG A 260 19.29 21.26 -3.73
C ARG A 260 19.36 22.37 -2.67
N HIS A 261 19.51 21.99 -1.41
CA HIS A 261 19.61 22.94 -0.30
C HIS A 261 20.76 23.93 -0.49
N LEU A 262 21.96 23.45 -0.84
CA LEU A 262 23.12 24.29 -1.01
C LEU A 262 23.04 25.22 -2.24
N VAL A 263 22.30 24.81 -3.28
CA VAL A 263 21.99 25.67 -4.44
C VAL A 263 21.01 26.77 -4.06
N GLU A 264 19.93 26.43 -3.35
CA GLU A 264 18.90 27.38 -2.90
C GLU A 264 19.46 28.46 -1.96
N GLU A 265 20.34 28.08 -1.03
CA GLU A 265 20.98 29.04 -0.11
C GLU A 265 22.15 29.82 -0.74
N THR A 266 22.39 29.65 -2.05
CA THR A 266 23.53 30.25 -2.77
C THR A 266 24.90 29.88 -2.16
N ARG A 267 24.98 28.76 -1.45
CA ARG A 267 26.21 28.26 -0.80
C ARG A 267 27.11 27.51 -1.75
N ILE A 268 26.51 26.91 -2.76
CA ILE A 268 27.18 26.50 -3.98
C ILE A 268 26.53 27.33 -5.09
N THR A 269 27.35 28.12 -5.79
CA THR A 269 26.89 28.93 -6.92
C THR A 269 27.56 28.49 -8.19
N HIS A 270 26.83 28.60 -9.29
CA HIS A 270 27.39 28.44 -10.63
C HIS A 270 28.00 29.78 -11.04
N ARG A 271 29.34 29.86 -11.05
CA ARG A 271 30.09 31.04 -11.49
C ARG A 271 31.04 30.64 -12.61
N ALA A 272 31.00 31.37 -13.73
CA ALA A 272 31.88 31.16 -14.88
C ALA A 272 31.92 29.70 -15.41
N GLY A 273 30.77 29.02 -15.43
CA GLY A 273 30.69 27.66 -15.95
C GLY A 273 31.26 26.57 -15.03
N ARG A 274 31.44 26.86 -13.74
CA ARG A 274 31.84 25.90 -12.70
C ARG A 274 31.03 26.10 -11.42
N TRP A 275 30.80 25.00 -10.70
CA TRP A 275 30.24 25.06 -9.35
C TRP A 275 31.33 25.44 -8.35
N THR A 276 31.14 26.55 -7.65
CA THR A 276 32.05 27.07 -6.62
C THR A 276 31.34 27.22 -5.29
N THR A 277 32.06 26.97 -4.20
CA THR A 277 31.58 27.25 -2.85
C THR A 277 32.57 28.18 -2.15
N ASP A 278 32.06 29.27 -1.58
CA ASP A 278 32.83 30.25 -0.81
C ASP A 278 32.94 29.84 0.68
N PHE A 279 32.32 28.71 1.07
CA PHE A 279 32.24 28.20 2.45
C PHE A 279 33.16 26.99 2.66
N SER A 280 33.79 26.89 3.82
CA SER A 280 34.53 25.67 4.19
C SER A 280 33.57 24.50 4.48
N ILE A 281 34.06 23.26 4.35
CA ILE A 281 33.24 22.04 4.53
C ILE A 281 32.54 22.00 5.90
N GLY A 282 33.18 22.50 6.96
CA GLY A 282 32.60 22.60 8.30
C GLY A 282 31.59 23.74 8.46
N GLU A 283 31.68 24.79 7.64
CA GLU A 283 30.74 25.92 7.66
C GLU A 283 29.45 25.59 6.91
N LEU A 284 29.46 24.62 5.98
CA LEU A 284 28.30 24.18 5.17
C LEU A 284 27.05 23.81 5.98
N GLY A 285 27.15 23.73 7.33
CA GLY A 285 25.99 23.80 8.23
C GLY A 285 24.93 22.75 7.91
N ILE A 286 25.40 21.53 7.62
CA ILE A 286 24.60 20.42 7.10
C ILE A 286 23.69 19.94 8.24
N PRO A 287 22.36 20.07 8.12
CA PRO A 287 21.45 19.69 9.19
C PRO A 287 21.54 18.19 9.49
N PRO A 288 21.61 17.75 10.76
CA PRO A 288 21.84 16.36 11.14
C PRO A 288 20.70 15.38 10.82
N ALA A 289 19.56 15.82 10.27
CA ALA A 289 18.42 14.94 10.01
C ALA A 289 17.52 15.41 8.84
N VAL A 290 17.02 14.44 8.08
CA VAL A 290 15.96 14.56 7.06
C VAL A 290 14.79 15.42 7.51
N ASN A 291 14.39 15.23 8.76
CA ASN A 291 13.28 15.95 9.36
C ASN A 291 13.53 17.46 9.39
N GLN A 292 14.79 17.91 9.45
CA GLN A 292 15.12 19.34 9.42
C GLN A 292 15.10 19.91 7.99
N VAL A 293 15.45 19.11 6.97
CA VAL A 293 15.33 19.54 5.56
C VAL A 293 13.87 19.57 5.13
N VAL A 294 13.09 18.53 5.47
CA VAL A 294 11.64 18.48 5.23
C VAL A 294 10.92 19.56 6.03
N ALA A 295 11.25 19.75 7.31
CA ALA A 295 10.64 20.83 8.12
C ALA A 295 10.92 22.21 7.52
N ARG A 296 12.17 22.51 7.13
CA ARG A 296 12.51 23.80 6.50
C ARG A 296 11.82 24.03 5.16
N ARG A 297 11.54 22.96 4.40
CA ARG A 297 10.73 23.07 3.17
C ARG A 297 9.30 23.43 3.49
N LEU A 298 8.71 22.73 4.46
CA LEU A 298 7.38 23.07 4.96
C LEU A 298 7.33 24.51 5.50
N ASP A 299 8.40 24.99 6.13
CA ASP A 299 8.49 26.37 6.63
C ASP A 299 8.56 27.45 5.52
N ARG A 300 8.93 27.07 4.29
CA ARG A 300 9.01 27.98 3.13
C ARG A 300 7.74 27.98 2.28
N LEU A 301 6.85 27.03 2.50
CA LEU A 301 5.58 26.97 1.78
C LEU A 301 4.66 28.11 2.19
N SER A 302 3.81 28.54 1.27
CA SER A 302 2.68 29.38 1.63
C SER A 302 1.80 28.68 2.68
N ALA A 303 1.18 29.46 3.56
CA ALA A 303 0.27 28.93 4.58
C ALA A 303 -0.92 28.17 3.96
N ALA A 304 -1.32 28.54 2.73
CA ALA A 304 -2.35 27.85 1.97
C ALA A 304 -1.88 26.45 1.54
N THR A 305 -0.65 26.32 1.04
CA THR A 305 -0.06 25.04 0.65
C THR A 305 0.20 24.12 1.85
N ASP A 306 0.66 24.65 2.98
CA ASP A 306 0.78 23.84 4.21
C ASP A 306 -0.59 23.31 4.68
N LYS A 307 -1.65 24.13 4.61
CA LYS A 307 -3.03 23.69 4.92
C LYS A 307 -3.51 22.61 3.94
N LEU A 308 -3.24 22.76 2.64
CA LEU A 308 -3.55 21.75 1.62
C LEU A 308 -2.83 20.43 1.92
N LEU A 309 -1.53 20.49 2.19
CA LEU A 309 -0.72 19.30 2.48
C LEU A 309 -1.11 18.61 3.79
N GLN A 310 -1.53 19.36 4.81
CA GLN A 310 -2.12 18.78 6.03
C GLN A 310 -3.40 18.00 5.71
N VAL A 311 -4.30 18.52 4.88
CA VAL A 311 -5.51 17.81 4.44
C VAL A 311 -5.13 16.57 3.62
N ALA A 312 -4.24 16.73 2.64
CA ALA A 312 -3.75 15.65 1.79
C ALA A 312 -3.11 14.50 2.61
N SER A 313 -2.49 14.82 3.75
CA SER A 313 -1.78 13.84 4.59
C SER A 313 -2.70 12.73 5.15
N ALA A 314 -4.01 12.98 5.22
CA ALA A 314 -5.01 12.00 5.64
C ALA A 314 -5.30 10.92 4.58
N PHE A 315 -4.86 11.09 3.33
CA PHE A 315 -5.04 10.12 2.24
C PHE A 315 -3.78 9.26 2.06
N ALA A 316 -3.87 7.98 2.42
CA ALA A 316 -2.77 7.02 2.34
C ALA A 316 -2.42 6.63 0.90
N ALA A 317 -3.44 6.38 0.05
CA ALA A 317 -3.30 5.87 -1.30
C ALA A 317 -3.26 6.96 -2.39
N GLY A 318 -3.05 8.22 -1.98
CA GLY A 318 -3.19 9.38 -2.85
C GLY A 318 -4.64 9.84 -3.01
N PHE A 319 -4.82 11.02 -3.62
CA PHE A 319 -6.09 11.73 -3.68
C PHE A 319 -6.32 12.36 -5.06
N GLU A 320 -7.58 12.57 -5.43
CA GLU A 320 -7.96 13.36 -6.60
C GLU A 320 -8.13 14.83 -6.22
N PHE A 321 -7.86 15.73 -7.17
CA PHE A 321 -8.01 17.17 -6.94
C PHE A 321 -9.45 17.54 -6.52
N ALA A 322 -10.45 16.86 -7.07
CA ALA A 322 -11.87 17.11 -6.76
C ALA A 322 -12.23 16.94 -5.27
N LEU A 323 -11.41 16.23 -4.50
CA LEU A 323 -11.58 16.09 -3.05
C LEU A 323 -11.12 17.33 -2.28
N LEU A 324 -10.19 18.14 -2.81
CA LEU A 324 -9.59 19.25 -2.06
C LEU A 324 -10.52 20.46 -1.84
N PRO A 325 -11.31 20.94 -2.83
CA PRO A 325 -12.19 22.09 -2.64
C PRO A 325 -13.16 21.98 -1.46
N PRO A 326 -13.90 20.87 -1.26
CA PRO A 326 -14.84 20.80 -0.13
C PRO A 326 -14.17 20.53 1.23
N LEU A 327 -12.91 20.07 1.24
CA LEU A 327 -12.12 19.79 2.44
C LEU A 327 -11.32 20.99 2.92
N THR A 328 -11.15 21.99 2.06
CA THR A 328 -10.47 23.24 2.36
C THR A 328 -11.46 24.41 2.28
N ASP A 329 -11.06 25.57 2.78
CA ASP A 329 -11.82 26.81 2.61
C ASP A 329 -11.18 27.70 1.53
N LEU A 330 -10.43 27.09 0.61
CA LEU A 330 -9.65 27.77 -0.43
C LEU A 330 -10.42 27.77 -1.75
N SER A 331 -10.21 28.79 -2.58
CA SER A 331 -10.75 28.80 -3.95
C SER A 331 -10.02 27.77 -4.81
N GLU A 332 -10.68 27.33 -5.88
CA GLU A 332 -10.09 26.35 -6.82
C GLU A 332 -8.77 26.86 -7.43
N GLU A 333 -8.72 28.14 -7.82
CA GLU A 333 -7.51 28.77 -8.37
C GLU A 333 -6.36 28.74 -7.35
N THR A 334 -6.62 29.11 -6.09
CA THR A 334 -5.61 29.02 -5.03
C THR A 334 -5.18 27.59 -4.75
N LEU A 335 -6.08 26.60 -4.84
CA LEU A 335 -5.72 25.19 -4.68
C LEU A 335 -4.82 24.69 -5.81
N LEU A 336 -5.03 25.14 -7.05
CA LEU A 336 -4.15 24.84 -8.17
C LEU A 336 -2.76 25.45 -7.96
N ASP A 337 -2.68 26.73 -7.54
CA ASP A 337 -1.41 27.38 -7.21
C ASP A 337 -0.66 26.62 -6.09
N CYS A 338 -1.39 26.17 -5.06
CA CYS A 338 -0.81 25.39 -3.97
C CYS A 338 -0.31 24.01 -4.44
N LEU A 339 -1.03 23.38 -5.36
CA LEU A 339 -0.65 22.09 -5.94
C LEU A 339 0.63 22.23 -6.76
N ASP A 340 0.73 23.29 -7.57
CA ASP A 340 1.93 23.62 -8.35
C ASP A 340 3.11 23.92 -7.43
N GLU A 341 2.92 24.71 -6.36
CA GLU A 341 3.95 24.97 -5.34
C GLU A 341 4.44 23.66 -4.71
N ALA A 342 3.54 22.75 -4.33
CA ALA A 342 3.88 21.48 -3.71
C ALA A 342 4.58 20.50 -4.69
N LEU A 343 4.19 20.50 -5.98
CA LEU A 343 4.83 19.73 -7.04
C LEU A 343 6.25 20.26 -7.33
N GLN A 344 6.42 21.58 -7.42
CA GLN A 344 7.73 22.22 -7.62
C GLN A 344 8.66 21.98 -6.44
N ALA A 345 8.14 22.02 -5.21
CA ALA A 345 8.88 21.66 -4.01
C ALA A 345 9.26 20.16 -3.94
N GLY A 346 8.66 19.32 -4.80
CA GLY A 346 8.87 17.87 -4.85
C GLY A 346 8.32 17.14 -3.63
N LEU A 347 7.29 17.69 -2.97
CA LEU A 347 6.64 17.08 -1.81
C LEU A 347 5.55 16.09 -2.23
N ILE A 348 4.92 16.36 -3.36
CA ILE A 348 3.93 15.49 -4.01
C ILE A 348 4.36 15.15 -5.44
N ARG A 349 3.74 14.12 -6.02
CA ARG A 349 3.91 13.67 -7.40
C ARG A 349 2.56 13.29 -7.99
N THR A 350 2.45 13.38 -9.30
CA THR A 350 1.32 12.83 -10.06
C THR A 350 1.42 11.31 -10.12
N LEU A 351 0.29 10.64 -9.92
CA LEU A 351 0.10 9.20 -10.06
C LEU A 351 -0.76 8.95 -11.31
N ASP A 352 -0.60 7.78 -11.91
CA ASP A 352 -1.40 7.38 -13.06
C ASP A 352 -2.88 7.24 -12.68
N GLY A 353 -3.76 7.64 -13.60
CA GLY A 353 -5.21 7.61 -13.41
C GLY A 353 -5.92 8.59 -14.35
N GLN A 354 -7.20 8.32 -14.63
CA GLN A 354 -8.10 9.28 -15.28
C GLN A 354 -9.39 9.39 -14.45
N PRO A 355 -9.61 10.50 -13.73
CA PRO A 355 -8.75 11.70 -13.61
C PRO A 355 -7.39 11.43 -12.92
N PRO A 356 -6.38 12.32 -13.09
CA PRO A 356 -5.07 12.15 -12.47
C PRO A 356 -5.18 12.21 -10.94
N ARG A 357 -4.41 11.34 -10.28
CA ARG A 357 -4.29 11.30 -8.82
C ARG A 357 -2.97 11.93 -8.38
N TYR A 358 -2.91 12.39 -7.14
CA TYR A 358 -1.72 12.96 -6.53
C TYR A 358 -1.37 12.17 -5.27
N GLY A 359 -0.07 12.00 -5.02
CA GLY A 359 0.42 11.33 -3.83
C GLY A 359 1.69 11.97 -3.31
N PHE A 360 2.01 11.75 -2.03
CA PHE A 360 3.28 12.22 -1.49
C PHE A 360 4.46 11.53 -2.18
N ALA A 361 5.49 12.31 -2.50
CA ALA A 361 6.72 11.77 -3.06
C ALA A 361 7.41 10.82 -2.07
N HIS A 362 7.25 11.06 -0.76
CA HIS A 362 7.85 10.28 0.32
C HIS A 362 6.88 10.08 1.50
N SER A 363 6.80 8.85 2.02
CA SER A 363 5.96 8.49 3.18
C SER A 363 6.28 9.34 4.42
N ILE A 364 7.55 9.64 4.67
CA ILE A 364 7.99 10.45 5.83
C ILE A 364 7.39 11.86 5.84
N VAL A 365 7.18 12.47 4.67
CA VAL A 365 6.60 13.81 4.55
C VAL A 365 5.13 13.75 4.96
N ARG A 366 4.38 12.77 4.43
CA ARG A 366 2.98 12.52 4.81
C ARG A 366 2.86 12.29 6.31
N HIS A 367 3.67 11.38 6.86
CA HIS A 367 3.67 11.04 8.28
C HIS A 367 3.95 12.27 9.15
N THR A 368 4.96 13.06 8.81
CA THR A 368 5.30 14.28 9.55
C THR A 368 4.16 15.29 9.54
N LEU A 369 3.50 15.49 8.40
CA LEU A 369 2.37 16.42 8.27
C LEU A 369 1.13 15.93 9.04
N TYR A 370 0.83 14.64 8.94
CA TYR A 370 -0.30 14.04 9.65
C TYR A 370 -0.07 14.08 11.17
N GLU A 371 1.16 13.81 11.61
CA GLU A 371 1.50 13.83 13.04
C GLU A 371 1.47 15.23 13.67
N ARG A 372 1.64 16.30 12.88
CA ARG A 372 1.46 17.69 13.34
C ARG A 372 0.01 18.02 13.71
N LEU A 373 -0.96 17.28 13.18
CA LEU A 373 -2.36 17.46 13.54
C LEU A 373 -2.57 16.90 14.95
N ASN A 374 -3.13 17.71 15.84
CA ASN A 374 -3.58 17.20 17.13
C ASN A 374 -4.80 16.26 16.96
N PRO A 375 -5.11 15.40 17.94
CA PRO A 375 -6.17 14.40 17.82
C PRO A 375 -7.54 14.98 17.42
N GLU A 376 -7.91 16.14 17.97
CA GLU A 376 -9.16 16.84 17.66
C GLU A 376 -9.23 17.29 16.19
N ARG A 377 -8.13 17.82 15.65
CA ARG A 377 -8.04 18.21 14.24
C ARG A 377 -8.10 17.00 13.33
N ARG A 378 -7.43 15.89 13.69
CA ARG A 378 -7.52 14.62 12.94
C ARG A 378 -8.95 14.12 12.88
N ALA A 379 -9.64 14.03 14.02
CA ALA A 379 -11.02 13.56 14.09
C ALA A 379 -11.97 14.41 13.22
N ARG A 380 -11.84 15.75 13.27
CA ARG A 380 -12.65 16.67 12.45
C ARG A 380 -12.32 16.56 10.96
N LEU A 381 -11.04 16.40 10.61
CA LEU A 381 -10.61 16.19 9.24
C LEU A 381 -11.20 14.89 8.68
N HIS A 382 -11.06 13.78 9.39
CA HIS A 382 -11.66 12.49 8.99
C HIS A 382 -13.19 12.57 8.87
N ARG A 383 -13.87 13.28 9.77
CA ARG A 383 -15.31 13.53 9.63
C ARG A 383 -15.65 14.30 8.36
N ARG A 384 -14.89 15.34 8.03
CA ARG A 384 -15.09 16.15 6.83
C ARG A 384 -14.86 15.30 5.58
N ILE A 385 -13.80 14.48 5.56
CA ILE A 385 -13.52 13.53 4.48
C ILE A 385 -14.70 12.57 4.28
N ALA A 386 -15.19 11.94 5.36
CA ALA A 386 -16.33 11.05 5.29
C ALA A 386 -17.57 11.72 4.64
N GLN A 387 -17.90 12.93 5.08
CA GLN A 387 -19.05 13.68 4.57
C GLN A 387 -18.90 14.07 3.09
N VAL A 388 -17.69 14.40 2.65
CA VAL A 388 -17.42 14.71 1.24
C VAL A 388 -17.55 13.46 0.38
N LEU A 389 -16.94 12.35 0.80
CA LEU A 389 -17.00 11.08 0.07
C LEU A 389 -18.44 10.55 -0.05
N GLU A 390 -19.31 10.77 0.94
CA GLU A 390 -20.73 10.41 0.86
C GLU A 390 -21.52 11.19 -0.19
N LEU A 391 -21.12 12.45 -0.46
CA LEU A 391 -21.83 13.35 -1.37
C LEU A 391 -21.34 13.27 -2.81
N MET A 392 -20.13 12.77 -3.03
CA MET A 392 -19.53 12.74 -4.36
C MET A 392 -20.06 11.55 -5.19
N PRO A 393 -20.49 11.78 -6.44
CA PRO A 393 -20.89 10.72 -7.35
C PRO A 393 -19.66 9.87 -7.70
N GLY A 394 -19.65 8.63 -7.23
CA GLY A 394 -18.55 7.69 -7.43
C GLY A 394 -18.72 6.49 -6.52
N ASN A 395 -18.20 5.33 -6.94
CA ASN A 395 -18.22 4.13 -6.11
C ASN A 395 -17.04 4.20 -5.12
N HIS A 396 -17.07 5.14 -4.17
CA HIS A 396 -16.10 5.17 -3.08
C HIS A 396 -16.26 3.90 -2.27
N ALA A 397 -15.15 3.26 -1.89
CA ALA A 397 -15.21 2.02 -1.15
C ALA A 397 -15.93 2.26 0.19
N ALA A 398 -17.02 1.54 0.44
CA ALA A 398 -17.75 1.59 1.72
C ALA A 398 -16.81 1.41 2.93
N ALA A 399 -15.72 0.66 2.73
CA ALA A 399 -14.69 0.43 3.73
C ALA A 399 -13.90 1.71 4.06
N GLU A 400 -13.59 2.56 3.08
CA GLU A 400 -12.95 3.86 3.31
C GLU A 400 -13.89 4.77 4.10
N LEU A 401 -15.17 4.88 3.70
CA LEU A 401 -16.17 5.66 4.42
C LEU A 401 -16.32 5.21 5.88
N GLY A 402 -16.44 3.90 6.11
CA GLY A 402 -16.51 3.32 7.45
C GLY A 402 -15.29 3.69 8.29
N PHE A 403 -14.10 3.59 7.71
CA PHE A 403 -12.85 3.99 8.36
C PHE A 403 -12.83 5.49 8.69
N GLN A 404 -13.18 6.37 7.76
CA GLN A 404 -13.18 7.83 7.99
C GLN A 404 -14.14 8.23 9.12
N TYR A 405 -15.29 7.56 9.24
CA TYR A 405 -16.18 7.76 10.38
C TYR A 405 -15.60 7.22 11.68
N PHE A 406 -14.99 6.04 11.67
CA PHE A 406 -14.32 5.44 12.81
C PHE A 406 -13.17 6.31 13.34
N ALA A 407 -12.32 6.84 12.46
CA ALA A 407 -11.25 7.78 12.81
C ALA A 407 -11.79 9.11 13.39
N SER A 408 -13.10 9.37 13.24
CA SER A 408 -13.80 10.49 13.86
C SER A 408 -14.68 10.10 15.06
N ALA A 409 -14.47 8.92 15.66
CA ALA A 409 -15.32 8.36 16.72
C ALA A 409 -15.47 9.26 17.95
N ALA A 410 -14.48 10.12 18.23
CA ALA A 410 -14.54 11.11 19.31
C ALA A 410 -15.62 12.19 19.10
N LEU A 411 -16.15 12.34 17.88
CA LEU A 411 -17.15 13.34 17.54
C LEU A 411 -18.56 12.71 17.44
N PRO A 412 -19.61 13.38 17.94
CA PRO A 412 -21.00 12.94 17.74
C PRO A 412 -21.34 12.73 16.26
N GLY A 413 -22.21 11.77 15.93
CA GLY A 413 -22.58 11.45 14.54
C GLY A 413 -21.66 10.42 13.87
N SER A 414 -20.69 9.86 14.58
CA SER A 414 -19.76 8.84 14.06
C SER A 414 -20.46 7.51 13.80
N GLU A 415 -21.61 7.28 14.44
CA GLU A 415 -22.48 6.12 14.25
C GLU A 415 -22.97 5.95 12.79
N ARG A 416 -22.93 7.01 11.97
CA ARG A 416 -23.19 6.92 10.52
C ARG A 416 -22.23 5.95 9.81
N GLY A 417 -21.02 5.76 10.35
CA GLY A 417 -20.04 4.81 9.84
C GLY A 417 -20.47 3.34 9.97
N ILE A 418 -21.42 3.00 10.86
CA ILE A 418 -21.82 1.61 11.11
C ILE A 418 -22.32 0.95 9.82
N GLY A 419 -23.21 1.61 9.08
CA GLY A 419 -23.75 1.07 7.83
C GLY A 419 -22.66 0.82 6.78
N HIS A 420 -21.73 1.77 6.64
CA HIS A 420 -20.59 1.66 5.73
C HIS A 420 -19.66 0.50 6.10
N CYS A 421 -19.35 0.35 7.40
CA CYS A 421 -18.56 -0.79 7.90
C CYS A 421 -19.25 -2.14 7.65
N LEU A 422 -20.58 -2.22 7.80
CA LEU A 422 -21.33 -3.45 7.56
C LEU A 422 -21.33 -3.84 6.08
N VAL A 423 -21.60 -2.89 5.17
CA VAL A 423 -21.53 -3.13 3.72
C VAL A 423 -20.12 -3.53 3.30
N ALA A 424 -19.10 -2.86 3.85
CA ALA A 424 -17.71 -3.18 3.61
C ALA A 424 -17.33 -4.58 4.10
N ALA A 425 -17.83 -4.99 5.27
CA ALA A 425 -17.58 -6.31 5.84
C ALA A 425 -18.21 -7.42 4.98
N GLU A 426 -19.42 -7.19 4.46
CA GLU A 426 -20.06 -8.10 3.50
C GLU A 426 -19.22 -8.23 2.22
N LEU A 427 -18.78 -7.12 1.65
CA LEU A 427 -17.92 -7.13 0.47
C LEU A 427 -16.61 -7.89 0.73
N ALA A 428 -15.96 -7.65 1.87
CA ALA A 428 -14.75 -8.36 2.27
C ALA A 428 -14.99 -9.88 2.37
N ALA A 429 -16.14 -10.30 2.91
CA ALA A 429 -16.51 -11.71 2.96
C ALA A 429 -16.66 -12.33 1.57
N THR A 430 -17.29 -11.61 0.62
CA THR A 430 -17.42 -12.08 -0.78
C THR A 430 -16.08 -12.19 -1.51
N GLN A 431 -15.05 -11.50 -1.01
CA GLN A 431 -13.68 -11.53 -1.54
C GLN A 431 -12.77 -12.47 -0.75
N TYR A 432 -13.32 -13.23 0.20
CA TYR A 432 -12.57 -14.14 1.09
C TYR A 432 -11.53 -13.44 1.99
N ALA A 433 -11.76 -12.16 2.28
CA ALA A 433 -10.93 -11.32 3.13
C ALA A 433 -11.45 -11.29 4.57
N TYR A 434 -11.48 -12.45 5.23
CA TYR A 434 -12.12 -12.59 6.54
C TYR A 434 -11.39 -11.81 7.65
N ASP A 435 -10.07 -11.60 7.56
CA ASP A 435 -9.35 -10.77 8.53
C ASP A 435 -9.74 -9.30 8.40
N GLN A 436 -9.91 -8.82 7.16
CA GLN A 436 -10.47 -7.50 6.88
C GLN A 436 -11.94 -7.38 7.34
N GLN A 437 -12.75 -8.42 7.14
CA GLN A 437 -14.14 -8.47 7.60
C GLN A 437 -14.23 -8.29 9.12
N VAL A 438 -13.42 -9.02 9.89
CA VAL A 438 -13.36 -8.89 11.37
C VAL A 438 -12.95 -7.47 11.76
N THR A 439 -11.98 -6.88 11.06
CA THR A 439 -11.50 -5.52 11.33
C THR A 439 -12.60 -4.48 11.13
N LEU A 440 -13.39 -4.60 10.06
CA LEU A 440 -14.52 -3.71 9.78
C LEU A 440 -15.66 -3.90 10.79
N LEU A 441 -15.93 -5.13 11.22
CA LEU A 441 -16.95 -5.42 12.25
C LEU A 441 -16.54 -4.91 13.64
N HIS A 442 -15.24 -4.92 13.96
CA HIS A 442 -14.72 -4.23 15.14
C HIS A 442 -14.97 -2.73 15.09
N MET A 443 -14.68 -2.07 13.96
CA MET A 443 -15.00 -0.64 13.81
C MET A 443 -16.51 -0.38 13.98
N ALA A 444 -17.36 -1.22 13.38
CA ALA A 444 -18.82 -1.10 13.52
C ALA A 444 -19.27 -1.25 14.98
N ARG A 445 -18.72 -2.23 15.71
CA ARG A 445 -19.02 -2.46 17.13
C ARG A 445 -18.61 -1.27 17.99
N ASP A 446 -17.43 -0.73 17.76
CA ASP A 446 -16.90 0.40 18.53
C ASP A 446 -17.69 1.69 18.22
N LEU A 447 -18.20 1.86 16.99
CA LEU A 447 -19.13 2.95 16.65
C LEU A 447 -20.54 2.77 17.24
N ALA A 448 -20.92 1.56 17.67
CA ALA A 448 -22.27 1.21 18.11
C ALA A 448 -22.59 1.56 19.58
N HIS A 449 -21.87 2.49 20.20
CA HIS A 449 -22.08 2.88 21.61
C HIS A 449 -23.49 3.41 21.89
N SER A 450 -24.09 4.15 20.95
CA SER A 450 -25.46 4.70 21.03
C SER A 450 -26.49 3.86 20.27
N ALA A 451 -26.08 2.74 19.67
CA ALA A 451 -26.95 1.89 18.87
C ALA A 451 -27.95 1.12 19.73
N THR A 452 -29.08 0.75 19.11
CA THR A 452 -30.12 -0.06 19.76
C THR A 452 -29.59 -1.46 20.09
N LEU A 453 -30.17 -2.11 21.11
CA LEU A 453 -29.78 -3.49 21.47
C LEU A 453 -29.89 -4.48 20.29
N PRO A 454 -30.95 -4.48 19.46
CA PRO A 454 -31.01 -5.33 18.27
C PRO A 454 -29.84 -5.08 17.29
N GLN A 455 -29.48 -3.82 17.05
CA GLN A 455 -28.38 -3.49 16.14
C GLN A 455 -27.03 -3.93 16.70
N ARG A 456 -26.80 -3.76 18.01
CA ARG A 456 -25.59 -4.25 18.69
C ARG A 456 -25.51 -5.78 18.66
N ALA A 457 -26.64 -6.46 18.81
CA ALA A 457 -26.74 -7.91 18.70
C ALA A 457 -26.38 -8.39 17.28
N ASP A 458 -26.93 -7.75 16.24
CA ASP A 458 -26.63 -8.07 14.83
C ASP A 458 -25.13 -7.92 14.52
N ILE A 459 -24.51 -6.81 14.92
CA ILE A 459 -23.06 -6.58 14.74
C ILE A 459 -22.25 -7.67 15.44
N ALA A 460 -22.59 -8.01 16.69
CA ALA A 460 -21.90 -9.06 17.45
C ALA A 460 -22.07 -10.45 16.81
N CYS A 461 -23.25 -10.78 16.28
CA CYS A 461 -23.50 -12.03 15.58
C CYS A 461 -22.63 -12.16 14.33
N ARG A 462 -22.61 -11.10 13.49
CA ARG A 462 -21.77 -11.03 12.30
C ARG A 462 -20.28 -11.15 12.65
N GLN A 463 -19.85 -10.48 13.73
CA GLN A 463 -18.46 -10.53 14.19
C GLN A 463 -18.05 -11.95 14.59
N ALA A 464 -18.85 -12.66 15.38
CA ALA A 464 -18.54 -14.02 15.81
C ALA A 464 -18.36 -14.97 14.61
N ILE A 465 -19.25 -14.87 13.61
CA ILE A 465 -19.16 -15.68 12.38
C ILE A 465 -17.92 -15.32 11.56
N ALA A 466 -17.60 -14.02 11.44
CA ALA A 466 -16.41 -13.55 10.73
C ALA A 466 -15.12 -14.02 11.43
N GLU A 467 -15.07 -13.99 12.76
CA GLU A 467 -13.93 -14.48 13.54
C GLU A 467 -13.72 -15.99 13.34
N ALA A 468 -14.80 -16.77 13.31
CA ALA A 468 -14.73 -18.20 12.99
C ALA A 468 -14.19 -18.42 11.56
N SER A 469 -14.69 -17.65 10.60
CA SER A 469 -14.23 -17.70 9.19
C SER A 469 -12.77 -17.27 9.01
N ALA A 470 -12.29 -16.35 9.86
CA ALA A 470 -10.89 -15.94 9.95
C ALA A 470 -10.02 -16.90 10.79
N LEU A 471 -10.55 -18.06 11.20
CA LEU A 471 -9.89 -19.07 12.03
C LEU A 471 -9.47 -18.57 13.43
N ARG A 472 -10.09 -17.49 13.92
CA ARG A 472 -9.94 -16.94 15.28
C ARG A 472 -10.94 -17.60 16.21
N LEU A 473 -10.85 -18.92 16.32
CA LEU A 473 -11.89 -19.75 16.95
C LEU A 473 -12.18 -19.34 18.39
N THR A 474 -11.14 -19.02 19.19
CA THR A 474 -11.32 -18.59 20.58
C THR A 474 -12.08 -17.26 20.68
N ASP A 475 -11.75 -16.30 19.83
CA ASP A 475 -12.44 -15.00 19.77
C ASP A 475 -13.90 -15.21 19.34
N ALA A 476 -14.13 -16.03 18.31
CA ALA A 476 -15.45 -16.36 17.80
C ALA A 476 -16.38 -16.97 18.86
N TRP A 477 -15.85 -17.85 19.71
CA TRP A 477 -16.60 -18.40 20.85
C TRP A 477 -16.98 -17.32 21.86
N HIS A 478 -16.02 -16.49 22.28
CA HIS A 478 -16.28 -15.42 23.25
C HIS A 478 -17.26 -14.37 22.72
N THR A 479 -17.07 -13.93 21.49
CA THR A 479 -17.97 -12.99 20.82
C THR A 479 -19.34 -13.63 20.61
N GLY A 480 -19.41 -14.93 20.30
CA GLY A 480 -20.65 -15.69 20.14
C GLY A 480 -21.49 -15.76 21.40
N GLU A 481 -20.88 -16.05 22.56
CA GLU A 481 -21.57 -16.01 23.86
C GLU A 481 -22.14 -14.62 24.17
N HIS A 482 -21.34 -13.57 23.91
CA HIS A 482 -21.79 -12.19 24.09
C HIS A 482 -22.93 -11.83 23.13
N ALA A 483 -22.88 -12.27 21.87
CA ALA A 483 -23.94 -12.07 20.88
C ALA A 483 -25.25 -12.73 21.32
N LEU A 484 -25.22 -13.96 21.85
CA LEU A 484 -26.39 -14.63 22.41
C LEU A 484 -26.99 -13.87 23.59
N ALA A 485 -26.16 -13.35 24.48
CA ALA A 485 -26.63 -12.53 25.59
C ALA A 485 -27.36 -11.28 25.10
N LEU A 486 -26.83 -10.61 24.06
CA LEU A 486 -27.46 -9.43 23.45
C LEU A 486 -28.77 -9.77 22.72
N LEU A 487 -28.84 -10.89 22.01
CA LEU A 487 -30.07 -11.35 21.34
C LEU A 487 -31.18 -11.64 22.37
N ASN A 488 -30.84 -12.30 23.48
CA ASN A 488 -31.81 -12.56 24.55
C ASN A 488 -32.28 -11.27 25.22
N GLN A 489 -31.38 -10.32 25.48
CA GLN A 489 -31.73 -9.02 26.07
C GLN A 489 -32.57 -8.14 25.13
N SER A 490 -32.37 -8.25 23.82
CA SER A 490 -33.12 -7.47 22.83
C SER A 490 -34.53 -8.02 22.56
N GLY A 491 -34.85 -9.21 23.09
CA GLY A 491 -36.12 -9.89 22.81
C GLY A 491 -36.20 -10.43 21.38
N ALA A 492 -35.07 -10.83 20.79
CA ALA A 492 -35.02 -11.41 19.45
C ALA A 492 -35.93 -12.63 19.34
N ALA A 493 -36.51 -12.86 18.15
CA ALA A 493 -37.39 -14.01 17.96
C ALA A 493 -36.59 -15.31 18.09
N PRO A 494 -37.17 -16.40 18.66
CA PRO A 494 -36.45 -17.66 18.81
C PRO A 494 -35.84 -18.20 17.51
N GLN A 495 -36.48 -17.94 16.37
CA GLN A 495 -35.96 -18.30 15.04
C GLN A 495 -34.64 -17.60 14.69
N ASP A 496 -34.45 -16.35 15.10
CA ASP A 496 -33.25 -15.56 14.81
C ASP A 496 -32.08 -16.05 15.68
N VAL A 497 -32.37 -16.39 16.94
CA VAL A 497 -31.40 -17.01 17.86
C VAL A 497 -30.94 -18.35 17.33
N VAL A 498 -31.88 -19.20 16.87
CA VAL A 498 -31.55 -20.50 16.26
C VAL A 498 -30.74 -20.33 14.98
N ALA A 499 -31.14 -19.41 14.10
CA ALA A 499 -30.41 -19.14 12.86
C ALA A 499 -28.96 -18.72 13.13
N PHE A 500 -28.74 -17.84 14.11
CA PHE A 500 -27.40 -17.44 14.54
C PHE A 500 -26.59 -18.63 15.09
N CYS A 501 -27.14 -19.41 16.01
CA CYS A 501 -26.46 -20.58 16.57
C CYS A 501 -26.04 -21.58 15.48
N VAL A 502 -26.92 -21.83 14.51
CA VAL A 502 -26.63 -22.73 13.39
C VAL A 502 -25.51 -22.16 12.52
N ALA A 503 -25.58 -20.88 12.15
CA ALA A 503 -24.56 -20.23 11.33
C ALA A 503 -23.18 -20.24 12.02
N LEU A 504 -23.13 -19.91 13.31
CA LEU A 504 -21.90 -19.94 14.10
C LEU A 504 -21.35 -21.37 14.23
N ALA A 505 -22.21 -22.36 14.47
CA ALA A 505 -21.78 -23.76 14.56
C ALA A 505 -21.19 -24.28 13.25
N TYR A 506 -21.78 -23.94 12.10
CA TYR A 506 -21.20 -24.27 10.80
C TYR A 506 -19.85 -23.56 10.58
N ALA A 507 -19.77 -22.26 10.84
CA ALA A 507 -18.52 -21.51 10.68
C ALA A 507 -17.40 -22.05 11.58
N LEU A 508 -17.70 -22.41 12.83
CA LEU A 508 -16.75 -23.03 13.76
C LEU A 508 -16.32 -24.42 13.29
N LYS A 509 -17.26 -25.25 12.81
CA LYS A 509 -16.99 -26.58 12.27
C LYS A 509 -16.07 -26.50 11.05
N ASP A 510 -16.37 -25.61 10.12
CA ASP A 510 -15.60 -25.41 8.90
C ASP A 510 -14.21 -24.84 9.21
N GLY A 511 -14.09 -24.00 10.24
CA GLY A 511 -12.81 -23.54 10.79
C GLY A 511 -12.01 -24.61 11.56
N GLY A 512 -12.52 -25.84 11.67
CA GLY A 512 -11.84 -26.95 12.35
C GLY A 512 -11.90 -26.90 13.88
N ALA A 513 -12.87 -26.18 14.46
CA ALA A 513 -13.06 -26.17 15.90
C ALA A 513 -13.40 -27.58 16.41
N PRO A 514 -12.85 -27.99 17.57
CA PRO A 514 -13.25 -29.24 18.20
C PRO A 514 -14.74 -29.15 18.56
N PRO A 515 -15.51 -30.25 18.42
CA PRO A 515 -16.90 -30.28 18.87
C PRO A 515 -16.91 -30.00 20.37
N ARG A 516 -17.57 -28.91 20.77
CA ARG A 516 -17.79 -28.52 22.16
C ARG A 516 -19.26 -28.31 22.41
#